data_AF-A0A8J5LL96-F1
#
_entry.id   AF-A0A8J5LL96-F1
#
_cell.length_a   1.000
_cell.length_b   1.000
_cell.length_c   1.000
_cell.angle_alpha   90.00
_cell.angle_beta   90.00
_cell.angle_gamma   90.00
#
_symmetry.space_group_name_H-M   'P 1'
#
loop_
_entity.id
_entity.type
_entity.pdbx_description
1 polymer ?
#
loop_
_entity_poly.entity_id
_entity_poly.type
_entity_poly.pdbx_seq_one_letter_code
_entity_poly.pdbx_strand_id
1 'polypeptide(L)'
;MANAEVTNVLVSAGEDMPLFSDISGYNPVEEISPDLLKNTPSNIAKLEDAIEQCKGHQKYLALTKSPSDGDDVRWYFCKVPLAEKELAASIPRTEIVGKSDYFRFSMRDSLALEASFLQREEELLAHWWKEYAECSEGPSGLQAIGSSTSCYQYDELYALEEERVGVPVKGGLYEVDLTRRHCFPVYWSGENRRVLRGHWFARKGGLDWLPLREDVAEQLELAYNCQVWHRRTFQPSGQFAARIDLQGTSPGLHALFTGEDDTWEAWLAFDSTSFSFGGGVVVKLRRGFSTSGSVKPTQDELRQQKEEEMDDYCSQVPVGHLVFMVHGIGQRLERANLVDDVGDFRRITASLAEMHLTPYQKSTQRILFIPCQWRKGLKLSGESAVENITLDGVRGLRMTLSATVHDVLYYMSPIYCQDIIDSVCYSFLTMYCCFTRVCVYICYFLFH
;
A
#
# COMPACT_ATOMS: atom_id res chain seq x y z
N MET A 1 -21.86 -21.44 53.90
CA MET A 1 -21.28 -22.74 54.29
C MET A 1 -21.67 -23.75 53.22
N ALA A 2 -20.66 -24.38 52.60
CA ALA A 2 -20.66 -25.57 51.75
C ALA A 2 -21.66 -25.58 50.56
N ASN A 3 -21.25 -25.43 49.30
CA ASN A 3 -20.43 -26.32 48.45
C ASN A 3 -20.82 -27.80 48.50
N ALA A 4 -21.10 -28.35 47.31
CA ALA A 4 -20.70 -29.67 46.75
C ALA A 4 -21.90 -30.26 45.96
N GLU A 5 -21.92 -30.35 44.63
CA GLU A 5 -21.02 -31.02 43.66
C GLU A 5 -21.36 -32.52 43.47
N VAL A 6 -21.11 -33.01 42.25
CA VAL A 6 -21.02 -34.43 41.82
C VAL A 6 -22.41 -35.09 41.53
N THR A 7 -22.72 -35.76 40.41
CA THR A 7 -21.94 -36.71 39.59
C THR A 7 -22.67 -37.04 38.28
N ASN A 8 -21.89 -37.36 37.23
CA ASN A 8 -22.32 -38.08 36.02
C ASN A 8 -22.91 -39.46 36.32
N VAL A 9 -23.90 -39.89 35.52
CA VAL A 9 -24.21 -41.30 35.29
C VAL A 9 -24.42 -41.52 33.79
N LEU A 10 -23.63 -42.43 33.24
CA LEU A 10 -23.65 -42.90 31.86
C LEU A 10 -24.00 -44.39 31.93
N VAL A 11 -25.13 -44.82 31.37
CA VAL A 11 -25.41 -46.24 31.05
C VAL A 11 -26.27 -46.33 29.79
N SER A 12 -25.83 -47.22 28.90
CA SER A 12 -26.29 -47.55 27.55
C SER A 12 -27.47 -48.52 27.47
N ALA A 13 -28.23 -48.45 26.37
CA ALA A 13 -28.80 -49.56 25.58
C ALA A 13 -29.41 -48.90 24.32
N GLY A 14 -29.19 -49.28 23.05
CA GLY A 14 -28.81 -50.53 22.44
C GLY A 14 -29.98 -51.03 21.60
N GLU A 15 -29.97 -50.84 20.27
CA GLU A 15 -30.68 -51.66 19.27
C GLU A 15 -30.30 -51.26 17.81
N ASP A 16 -30.23 -52.28 16.94
CA ASP A 16 -29.45 -52.41 15.70
C ASP A 16 -30.12 -51.99 14.36
N MET A 17 -29.26 -51.88 13.32
CA MET A 17 -29.44 -52.04 11.84
C MET A 17 -29.63 -50.79 10.95
N PRO A 18 -29.18 -50.81 9.66
CA PRO A 18 -27.97 -51.40 9.06
C PRO A 18 -27.15 -50.38 8.22
N LEU A 19 -25.95 -50.82 7.80
CA LEU A 19 -24.96 -50.07 7.01
C LEU A 19 -25.53 -49.42 5.72
N PHE A 20 -25.28 -48.12 5.57
CA PHE A 20 -25.06 -47.47 4.28
C PHE A 20 -23.67 -46.82 4.30
N SER A 21 -22.78 -47.39 3.52
CA SER A 21 -21.53 -46.77 3.11
C SER A 21 -21.84 -45.66 2.11
N ASP A 22 -21.57 -44.40 2.45
CA ASP A 22 -21.36 -43.35 1.45
C ASP A 22 -20.48 -42.22 1.99
N ILE A 23 -19.24 -42.22 1.49
CA ILE A 23 -18.47 -41.05 1.01
C ILE A 23 -18.69 -39.74 1.79
N SER A 24 -17.91 -39.54 2.85
CA SER A 24 -17.59 -38.20 3.34
C SER A 24 -16.09 -37.97 3.24
N GLY A 25 -15.64 -37.45 2.10
CA GLY A 25 -14.37 -36.75 1.99
C GLY A 25 -14.45 -35.45 2.80
N TYR A 26 -14.28 -35.57 4.10
CA TYR A 26 -13.94 -34.42 4.94
C TYR A 26 -12.49 -34.09 4.64
N ASN A 27 -12.25 -33.09 3.78
CA ASN A 27 -11.00 -32.35 3.85
C ASN A 27 -10.97 -31.68 5.23
N PRO A 28 -9.98 -31.96 6.09
CA PRO A 28 -9.80 -31.18 7.29
C PRO A 28 -9.56 -29.75 6.85
N VAL A 29 -10.38 -28.81 7.32
CA VAL A 29 -9.96 -27.41 7.37
C VAL A 29 -8.74 -27.40 8.27
N GLU A 30 -7.54 -27.25 7.70
CA GLU A 30 -6.32 -27.09 8.49
C GLU A 30 -6.55 -25.94 9.47
N GLU A 31 -6.47 -26.22 10.77
CA GLU A 31 -6.50 -25.17 11.79
C GLU A 31 -5.36 -24.19 11.50
N ILE A 32 -5.72 -22.95 11.19
CA ILE A 32 -4.77 -21.87 10.92
C ILE A 32 -3.97 -21.61 12.21
N SER A 33 -2.77 -22.17 12.30
CA SER A 33 -1.86 -21.97 13.43
C SER A 33 -1.40 -20.50 13.51
N PRO A 34 -1.37 -19.86 14.69
CA PRO A 34 -0.89 -18.49 14.85
C PRO A 34 0.59 -18.28 14.44
N ASP A 35 1.37 -19.35 14.29
CA ASP A 35 2.73 -19.29 13.75
C ASP A 35 2.77 -19.03 12.24
N LEU A 36 1.68 -19.32 11.53
CA LEU A 36 1.53 -19.04 10.09
C LEU A 36 1.47 -17.52 9.83
N LEU A 37 0.95 -16.72 10.78
CA LEU A 37 0.76 -15.27 10.64
C LEU A 37 2.06 -14.45 10.79
N LYS A 38 3.13 -15.06 11.32
CA LYS A 38 4.41 -14.39 11.57
C LYS A 38 5.26 -14.31 10.29
N ASN A 39 6.03 -13.25 10.05
CA ASN A 39 7.22 -13.30 9.14
C ASN A 39 8.33 -14.14 9.77
N THR A 40 8.04 -15.42 10.04
CA THR A 40 9.14 -16.36 10.14
C THR A 40 9.81 -16.41 8.76
N PRO A 41 11.13 -16.68 8.70
CA PRO A 41 11.79 -16.98 7.43
C PRO A 41 11.03 -18.02 6.59
N SER A 42 10.31 -18.96 7.24
CA SER A 42 9.46 -19.94 6.56
C SER A 42 8.22 -19.34 5.88
N ASN A 43 7.59 -18.30 6.42
CA ASN A 43 6.41 -17.69 5.78
C ASN A 43 6.81 -16.64 4.74
N ILE A 44 7.96 -15.98 4.89
CA ILE A 44 8.59 -15.21 3.80
C ILE A 44 8.91 -16.17 2.65
N ALA A 45 9.55 -17.31 2.94
CA ALA A 45 9.83 -18.33 1.94
C ALA A 45 8.56 -18.84 1.24
N LYS A 46 7.42 -18.98 1.94
CA LYS A 46 6.14 -19.32 1.28
C LYS A 46 5.67 -18.27 0.28
N LEU A 47 5.83 -16.98 0.58
CA LEU A 47 5.50 -15.91 -0.35
C LEU A 47 6.45 -15.92 -1.55
N GLU A 48 7.73 -16.15 -1.31
CA GLU A 48 8.73 -16.35 -2.36
C GLU A 48 8.39 -17.58 -3.21
N ASP A 49 8.09 -18.73 -2.61
CA ASP A 49 7.63 -19.96 -3.28
C ASP A 49 6.36 -19.72 -4.10
N ALA A 50 5.40 -18.95 -3.57
CA ALA A 50 4.17 -18.60 -4.28
C ALA A 50 4.47 -17.74 -5.51
N ILE A 51 5.42 -16.80 -5.40
CA ILE A 51 5.93 -16.02 -6.52
C ILE A 51 6.61 -16.94 -7.54
N GLU A 52 7.50 -17.85 -7.11
CA GLU A 52 8.19 -18.79 -7.99
C GLU A 52 7.22 -19.68 -8.79
N GLN A 53 6.09 -20.04 -8.19
CA GLN A 53 5.04 -20.83 -8.85
C GLN A 53 4.18 -20.03 -9.84
N CYS A 54 4.21 -18.69 -9.78
CA CYS A 54 3.45 -17.85 -10.70
C CYS A 54 4.07 -17.87 -12.10
N LYS A 55 3.25 -18.15 -13.12
CA LYS A 55 3.71 -18.12 -14.53
C LYS A 55 4.31 -16.76 -14.93
N GLY A 56 3.73 -15.67 -14.44
CA GLY A 56 4.22 -14.31 -14.68
C GLY A 56 5.65 -14.09 -14.15
N HIS A 57 6.05 -14.80 -13.09
CA HIS A 57 7.39 -14.66 -12.51
C HIS A 57 8.51 -15.09 -13.47
N GLN A 58 8.25 -16.04 -14.38
CA GLN A 58 9.24 -16.50 -15.37
C GLN A 58 9.76 -15.36 -16.26
N LYS A 59 8.94 -14.33 -16.51
CA LYS A 59 9.32 -13.11 -17.24
C LYS A 59 10.39 -12.30 -16.48
N TYR A 60 10.39 -12.38 -15.15
CA TYR A 60 11.21 -11.54 -14.28
C TYR A 60 12.52 -12.18 -13.82
N LEU A 61 12.78 -13.44 -14.17
CA LEU A 61 14.04 -14.10 -13.86
C LEU A 61 15.23 -13.42 -14.55
N ALA A 62 16.40 -13.44 -13.88
CA ALA A 62 17.65 -12.97 -14.48
C ALA A 62 17.99 -13.82 -15.71
N LEU A 63 18.27 -13.17 -16.82
CA LEU A 63 18.57 -13.82 -18.11
C LEU A 63 20.07 -13.89 -18.39
N THR A 64 20.87 -13.14 -17.61
CA THR A 64 22.29 -12.92 -17.84
C THR A 64 23.08 -13.05 -16.55
N LYS A 65 24.41 -13.13 -16.65
CA LYS A 65 25.32 -13.09 -15.49
C LYS A 65 25.67 -11.67 -15.03
N SER A 66 24.98 -10.65 -15.53
CA SER A 66 25.26 -9.27 -15.17
C SER A 66 24.96 -9.00 -13.68
N PRO A 67 25.85 -8.30 -12.94
CA PRO A 67 25.51 -7.77 -11.62
C PRO A 67 24.35 -6.77 -11.62
N SER A 68 24.00 -6.24 -12.80
CA SER A 68 22.88 -5.30 -13.00
C SER A 68 21.58 -6.01 -13.37
N ASP A 69 21.58 -7.35 -13.48
CA ASP A 69 20.43 -8.18 -13.84
C ASP A 69 19.95 -8.97 -12.61
N GLY A 70 19.01 -8.40 -11.87
CA GLY A 70 18.34 -9.05 -10.74
C GLY A 70 16.84 -9.22 -10.98
N ASP A 71 16.22 -10.03 -10.13
CA ASP A 71 14.79 -10.35 -10.07
C ASP A 71 14.06 -9.67 -8.89
N ASP A 72 14.80 -9.06 -7.96
CA ASP A 72 14.25 -8.36 -6.79
C ASP A 72 13.28 -7.22 -7.17
N VAL A 73 11.98 -7.40 -6.96
CA VAL A 73 10.98 -6.33 -7.14
C VAL A 73 10.71 -5.63 -5.82
N ARG A 74 10.53 -4.30 -5.85
CA ARG A 74 10.10 -3.53 -4.69
C ARG A 74 8.92 -2.63 -4.96
N TRP A 75 7.98 -2.63 -4.01
CA TRP A 75 6.79 -1.80 -4.07
C TRP A 75 6.98 -0.52 -3.24
N TYR A 76 6.42 0.57 -3.75
CA TYR A 76 6.53 1.91 -3.17
C TYR A 76 5.16 2.56 -3.06
N PHE A 77 4.98 3.46 -2.10
CA PHE A 77 3.82 4.35 -2.04
C PHE A 77 4.25 5.81 -2.03
N CYS A 78 3.47 6.66 -2.67
CA CYS A 78 3.74 8.08 -2.76
C CYS A 78 3.39 8.81 -1.45
N LYS A 79 4.28 9.73 -1.07
CA LYS A 79 4.07 10.65 0.06
C LYS A 79 2.95 11.64 -0.22
N VAL A 80 2.76 12.03 -1.48
CA VAL A 80 1.73 12.98 -1.87
C VAL A 80 0.41 12.22 -2.07
N PRO A 81 -0.67 12.65 -1.42
CA PRO A 81 -2.00 12.09 -1.67
C PRO A 81 -2.48 12.42 -3.08
N LEU A 82 -3.25 11.50 -3.66
CA LEU A 82 -3.95 11.70 -4.93
C LEU A 82 -5.13 12.66 -4.71
N ALA A 83 -5.33 13.60 -5.64
CA ALA A 83 -6.58 14.36 -5.66
C ALA A 83 -7.77 13.45 -6.00
N GLU A 84 -8.99 13.82 -5.60
CA GLU A 84 -10.20 12.97 -5.72
C GLU A 84 -10.47 12.41 -7.14
N LYS A 85 -10.03 13.13 -8.18
CA LYS A 85 -10.23 12.75 -9.59
C LYS A 85 -8.91 12.48 -10.32
N GLU A 86 -7.80 12.45 -9.58
CA GLU A 86 -6.49 12.14 -10.14
C GLU A 86 -6.38 10.63 -10.33
N LEU A 87 -6.14 10.22 -11.56
CA LEU A 87 -5.91 8.83 -11.93
C LEU A 87 -4.53 8.37 -11.44
N ALA A 88 -4.40 7.12 -11.02
CA ALA A 88 -3.12 6.63 -10.49
C ALA A 88 -2.04 6.59 -11.58
N ALA A 89 -2.44 6.38 -12.84
CA ALA A 89 -1.56 6.47 -14.00
C ALA A 89 -1.16 7.90 -14.41
N SER A 90 -1.67 8.96 -13.76
CA SER A 90 -1.24 10.35 -14.02
C SER A 90 0.12 10.67 -13.36
N ILE A 91 1.17 10.11 -13.92
CA ILE A 91 2.49 10.02 -13.30
C ILE A 91 3.26 11.36 -13.42
N PRO A 92 4.16 11.70 -12.47
CA PRO A 92 5.00 12.89 -12.57
C PRO A 92 5.81 12.91 -13.87
N ARG A 93 6.12 14.10 -14.37
CA ARG A 93 6.86 14.28 -15.65
C ARG A 93 8.28 13.71 -15.64
N THR A 94 8.87 13.43 -14.47
CA THR A 94 10.23 12.92 -14.35
C THR A 94 10.29 11.40 -14.42
N GLU A 95 11.12 10.85 -15.30
CA GLU A 95 11.32 9.42 -15.57
C GLU A 95 11.85 8.62 -14.36
N ILE A 96 12.62 9.30 -13.51
CA ILE A 96 13.17 8.75 -12.27
C ILE A 96 12.41 9.39 -11.12
N VAL A 97 11.86 8.55 -10.26
CA VAL A 97 11.09 8.98 -9.11
C VAL A 97 11.99 9.66 -8.08
N GLY A 98 11.51 10.76 -7.47
CA GLY A 98 12.25 11.50 -6.45
C GLY A 98 12.42 10.69 -5.16
N LYS A 99 13.64 10.67 -4.61
CA LYS A 99 14.00 9.91 -3.39
C LYS A 99 13.08 10.22 -2.19
N SER A 100 12.59 11.45 -2.06
CA SER A 100 11.76 11.91 -0.95
C SER A 100 10.26 11.81 -1.21
N ASP A 101 9.87 11.44 -2.42
CA ASP A 101 8.48 11.49 -2.88
C ASP A 101 7.79 10.13 -2.72
N TYR A 102 8.57 9.06 -2.63
CA TYR A 102 8.09 7.69 -2.52
C TYR A 102 8.82 6.95 -1.41
N PHE A 103 8.07 6.19 -0.63
CA PHE A 103 8.57 5.36 0.46
C PHE A 103 8.42 3.89 0.08
N ARG A 104 9.39 3.07 0.48
CA ARG A 104 9.31 1.62 0.28
C ARG A 104 8.28 1.02 1.22
N PHE A 105 7.50 0.08 0.72
CA PHE A 105 6.81 -0.87 1.58
C PHE A 105 7.83 -1.80 2.25
N SER A 106 7.44 -2.37 3.39
CA SER A 106 8.25 -3.37 4.08
C SER A 106 8.53 -4.57 3.17
N MET A 107 9.45 -5.45 3.59
CA MET A 107 9.81 -6.59 2.77
C MET A 107 8.62 -7.51 2.55
N ARG A 108 7.90 -7.84 3.62
CA ARG A 108 6.71 -8.67 3.54
C ARG A 108 5.63 -8.05 2.68
N ASP A 109 5.35 -6.77 2.90
CA ASP A 109 4.29 -6.07 2.16
C ASP A 109 4.64 -6.03 0.66
N SER A 110 5.91 -5.81 0.31
CA SER A 110 6.38 -5.87 -1.08
C SER A 110 6.15 -7.25 -1.70
N LEU A 111 6.46 -8.33 -1.00
CA LEU A 111 6.25 -9.69 -1.47
C LEU A 111 4.76 -10.03 -1.61
N ALA A 112 3.93 -9.64 -0.64
CA ALA A 112 2.49 -9.87 -0.69
C ALA A 112 1.82 -9.13 -1.86
N LEU A 113 2.24 -7.88 -2.11
CA LEU A 113 1.80 -7.12 -3.27
C LEU A 113 2.26 -7.76 -4.58
N GLU A 114 3.52 -8.20 -4.65
CA GLU A 114 4.07 -8.82 -5.85
C GLU A 114 3.40 -10.17 -6.17
N ALA A 115 3.21 -11.04 -5.18
CA ALA A 115 2.49 -12.30 -5.35
C ALA A 115 1.06 -12.06 -5.88
N SER A 116 0.34 -11.11 -5.27
CA SER A 116 -1.01 -10.73 -5.69
C SER A 116 -1.06 -10.12 -7.09
N PHE A 117 -0.01 -9.37 -7.46
CA PHE A 117 0.14 -8.77 -8.78
C PHE A 117 0.39 -9.83 -9.84
N LEU A 118 1.35 -10.74 -9.62
CA LEU A 118 1.74 -11.76 -10.60
C LEU A 118 0.63 -12.77 -10.88
N GLN A 119 -0.25 -13.05 -9.91
CA GLN A 119 -1.43 -13.89 -10.13
C GLN A 119 -2.42 -13.30 -11.15
N ARG A 120 -2.45 -11.96 -11.30
CA ARG A 120 -3.38 -11.21 -12.17
C ARG A 120 -2.65 -10.23 -13.08
N GLU A 121 -1.40 -10.52 -13.45
CA GLU A 121 -0.51 -9.55 -14.11
C GLU A 121 -1.13 -8.97 -15.39
N GLU A 122 -1.62 -9.84 -16.29
CA GLU A 122 -2.18 -9.42 -17.58
C GLU A 122 -3.40 -8.48 -17.39
N GLU A 123 -4.30 -8.83 -16.48
CA GLU A 123 -5.49 -8.03 -16.16
C GLU A 123 -5.08 -6.66 -15.56
N LEU A 124 -4.19 -6.67 -14.56
CA LEU A 124 -3.76 -5.47 -13.85
C LEU A 124 -2.93 -4.53 -14.72
N LEU A 125 -2.10 -5.06 -15.64
CA LEU A 125 -1.39 -4.26 -16.63
C LEU A 125 -2.33 -3.70 -17.68
N ALA A 126 -3.33 -4.47 -18.15
CA ALA A 126 -4.31 -3.99 -19.11
C ALA A 126 -5.12 -2.80 -18.56
N HIS A 127 -5.57 -2.89 -17.30
CA HIS A 127 -6.24 -1.78 -16.62
C HIS A 127 -5.35 -0.54 -16.51
N TRP A 128 -4.10 -0.74 -16.09
CA TRP A 128 -3.17 0.37 -15.92
C TRP A 128 -2.82 1.05 -17.25
N TRP A 129 -2.57 0.29 -18.32
CA TRP A 129 -2.30 0.85 -19.65
C TRP A 129 -3.50 1.61 -20.23
N LYS A 130 -4.72 1.13 -19.95
CA LYS A 130 -5.95 1.85 -20.31
C LYS A 130 -6.03 3.20 -19.60
N GLU A 131 -5.83 3.21 -18.28
CA GLU A 131 -5.83 4.45 -17.48
C GLU A 131 -4.72 5.41 -17.92
N TYR A 132 -3.52 4.90 -18.22
CA TYR A 132 -2.40 5.68 -18.75
C TYR A 132 -2.74 6.32 -20.09
N ALA A 133 -3.37 5.57 -21.02
CA ALA A 133 -3.79 6.09 -22.30
C ALA A 133 -4.82 7.22 -22.17
N GLU A 134 -5.77 7.10 -21.22
CA GLU A 134 -6.76 8.14 -20.90
C GLU A 134 -6.11 9.42 -20.32
N CYS A 135 -5.00 9.30 -19.60
CA CYS A 135 -4.25 10.43 -19.05
C CYS A 135 -3.26 11.07 -20.04
N SER A 136 -2.80 10.31 -21.03
CA SER A 136 -1.78 10.76 -21.96
C SER A 136 -2.35 11.76 -22.97
N GLU A 137 -1.66 12.89 -23.20
CA GLU A 137 -2.05 13.80 -24.27
C GLU A 137 -1.76 13.16 -25.63
N GLY A 138 -2.80 12.64 -26.29
CA GLY A 138 -2.74 12.24 -27.69
C GLY A 138 -2.58 13.46 -28.62
N PRO A 139 -2.20 13.25 -29.90
CA PRO A 139 -2.19 14.32 -30.89
C PRO A 139 -3.59 14.94 -30.98
N SER A 140 -3.71 16.23 -30.64
CA SER A 140 -4.99 16.87 -30.36
C SER A 140 -5.92 16.89 -31.58
N GLY A 141 -6.86 15.95 -31.62
CA GLY A 141 -8.08 16.03 -32.40
C GLY A 141 -9.20 16.60 -31.54
N LEU A 142 -9.86 17.65 -32.04
CA LEU A 142 -10.98 18.35 -31.40
C LEU A 142 -12.03 17.37 -30.86
N GLN A 143 -12.25 17.35 -29.53
CA GLN A 143 -13.57 17.47 -28.87
C GLN A 143 -13.47 17.08 -27.38
N ALA A 144 -13.88 18.00 -26.49
CA ALA A 144 -14.34 17.67 -25.15
C ALA A 144 -15.65 18.44 -24.87
N ILE A 145 -16.76 17.72 -25.01
CA ILE A 145 -18.08 18.01 -24.44
C ILE A 145 -18.29 16.87 -23.43
N GLY A 146 -18.74 17.05 -22.18
CA GLY A 146 -19.43 18.15 -21.56
C GLY A 146 -19.35 18.08 -20.02
N SER A 147 -19.84 19.14 -19.41
CA SER A 147 -19.96 19.33 -17.96
C SER A 147 -21.43 19.20 -17.54
N SER A 148 -21.69 18.35 -16.53
CA SER A 148 -22.79 18.41 -15.54
C SER A 148 -22.92 17.01 -14.90
N THR A 149 -22.92 16.81 -13.58
CA THR A 149 -23.99 17.23 -12.67
C THR A 149 -23.54 17.08 -11.22
N SER A 150 -23.81 18.08 -10.39
CA SER A 150 -23.66 18.07 -8.93
C SER A 150 -24.99 17.70 -8.25
N CYS A 151 -24.96 16.74 -7.32
CA CYS A 151 -25.59 16.79 -5.97
C CYS A 151 -26.01 15.43 -5.37
N TYR A 152 -25.76 14.29 -6.02
CA TYR A 152 -26.09 12.95 -5.47
C TYR A 152 -24.87 12.06 -5.17
N GLN A 153 -23.65 12.59 -5.27
CA GLN A 153 -22.44 11.77 -5.36
C GLN A 153 -21.89 11.30 -4.00
N TYR A 154 -22.33 11.88 -2.88
CA TYR A 154 -21.75 11.59 -1.57
C TYR A 154 -22.14 10.20 -1.04
N ASP A 155 -23.41 9.77 -1.14
CA ASP A 155 -23.84 8.44 -0.67
C ASP A 155 -23.31 7.30 -1.54
N GLU A 156 -23.18 7.53 -2.85
CA GLU A 156 -22.66 6.54 -3.81
C GLU A 156 -21.13 6.35 -3.67
N LEU A 157 -20.39 7.42 -3.31
CA LEU A 157 -18.97 7.36 -3.00
C LEU A 157 -18.67 6.58 -1.71
N TYR A 158 -19.50 6.73 -0.67
CA TYR A 158 -19.36 5.96 0.58
C TYR A 158 -19.65 4.46 0.37
N ALA A 159 -20.71 4.13 -0.39
CA ALA A 159 -21.01 2.74 -0.74
C ALA A 159 -19.90 2.09 -1.59
N LEU A 160 -19.26 2.85 -2.49
CA LEU A 160 -18.12 2.40 -3.29
C LEU A 160 -16.77 2.36 -2.54
N GLU A 161 -16.67 2.96 -1.36
CA GLU A 161 -15.52 2.82 -0.46
C GLU A 161 -15.65 1.59 0.44
N GLU A 162 -16.88 1.21 0.83
CA GLU A 162 -17.15 0.02 1.66
C GLU A 162 -16.85 -1.32 0.98
N GLU A 163 -16.83 -1.40 -0.36
CA GLU A 163 -16.59 -2.65 -1.12
C GLU A 163 -15.12 -2.81 -1.60
N ARG A 164 -14.24 -1.83 -1.35
CA ARG A 164 -12.84 -1.93 -1.80
C ARG A 164 -12.07 -2.92 -0.93
N VAL A 165 -11.75 -4.06 -1.50
CA VAL A 165 -10.88 -5.07 -0.89
C VAL A 165 -9.53 -5.04 -1.58
N GLY A 166 -8.49 -4.67 -0.84
CA GLY A 166 -7.11 -4.64 -1.30
C GLY A 166 -6.20 -5.63 -0.56
N VAL A 167 -4.92 -5.61 -0.91
CA VAL A 167 -3.88 -6.35 -0.20
C VAL A 167 -3.54 -5.59 1.09
N PRO A 168 -3.67 -6.19 2.29
CA PRO A 168 -3.32 -5.53 3.55
C PRO A 168 -1.83 -5.20 3.63
N VAL A 169 -1.52 -3.98 4.04
CA VAL A 169 -0.14 -3.47 4.22
C VAL A 169 -0.03 -2.64 5.50
N LYS A 170 1.20 -2.31 5.90
CA LYS A 170 1.54 -1.51 7.08
C LYS A 170 0.90 -2.05 8.36
N GLY A 171 0.98 -3.38 8.54
CA GLY A 171 0.40 -4.07 9.69
C GLY A 171 -1.13 -4.11 9.73
N GLY A 172 -1.79 -3.99 8.57
CA GLY A 172 -3.25 -4.06 8.41
C GLY A 172 -3.97 -2.71 8.57
N LEU A 173 -3.23 -1.61 8.61
CA LEU A 173 -3.80 -0.26 8.74
C LEU A 173 -4.22 0.35 7.41
N TYR A 174 -3.59 -0.13 6.34
CA TYR A 174 -3.84 0.31 4.97
C TYR A 174 -4.04 -0.93 4.11
N GLU A 175 -4.74 -0.74 2.99
CA GLU A 175 -4.88 -1.72 1.93
C GLU A 175 -4.44 -1.11 0.61
N VAL A 176 -3.93 -1.96 -0.28
CA VAL A 176 -3.59 -1.59 -1.66
C VAL A 176 -4.58 -2.23 -2.62
N ASP A 177 -5.36 -1.40 -3.29
CA ASP A 177 -6.09 -1.77 -4.48
C ASP A 177 -5.12 -1.79 -5.66
N LEU A 178 -4.74 -3.00 -6.10
CA LEU A 178 -3.82 -3.17 -7.21
C LEU A 178 -4.44 -2.73 -8.54
N THR A 179 -5.75 -2.90 -8.75
CA THR A 179 -6.42 -2.51 -9.99
C THR A 179 -6.36 -1.00 -10.19
N ARG A 180 -6.58 -0.23 -9.11
CA ARG A 180 -6.51 1.23 -9.13
C ARG A 180 -5.14 1.80 -8.76
N ARG A 181 -4.17 0.97 -8.35
CA ARG A 181 -2.87 1.39 -7.80
C ARG A 181 -3.01 2.40 -6.64
N HIS A 182 -4.01 2.20 -5.78
CA HIS A 182 -4.31 3.07 -4.64
C HIS A 182 -3.98 2.38 -3.31
N CYS A 183 -3.22 3.05 -2.46
CA CYS A 183 -3.07 2.73 -1.04
C CYS A 183 -4.02 3.61 -0.22
N PHE A 184 -4.88 3.01 0.58
CA PHE A 184 -5.91 3.71 1.33
C PHE A 184 -6.04 3.16 2.77
N PRO A 185 -6.41 3.99 3.74
CA PRO A 185 -6.60 3.55 5.12
C PRO A 185 -7.83 2.64 5.27
N VAL A 186 -7.71 1.62 6.12
CA VAL A 186 -8.78 0.64 6.36
C VAL A 186 -9.86 1.16 7.30
N TYR A 187 -9.45 1.86 8.37
CA TYR A 187 -10.32 2.09 9.53
C TYR A 187 -10.82 3.54 9.67
N TRP A 188 -10.30 4.47 8.87
CA TRP A 188 -10.68 5.87 8.90
C TRP A 188 -10.72 6.43 7.49
N SER A 189 -11.51 7.47 7.28
CA SER A 189 -11.52 8.15 5.98
C SER A 189 -10.25 8.97 5.82
N GLY A 190 -9.41 8.61 4.87
CA GLY A 190 -8.21 9.35 4.50
C GLY A 190 -7.99 9.35 3.00
N GLU A 191 -6.97 10.09 2.57
CA GLU A 191 -6.70 10.30 1.15
C GLU A 191 -5.97 9.09 0.55
N ASN A 192 -6.31 8.77 -0.71
CA ASN A 192 -5.65 7.71 -1.46
C ASN A 192 -4.23 8.13 -1.81
N ARG A 193 -3.30 7.17 -1.83
CA ARG A 193 -1.91 7.39 -2.21
C ARG A 193 -1.56 6.49 -3.39
N ARG A 194 -0.82 7.02 -4.36
CA ARG A 194 -0.34 6.24 -5.51
C ARG A 194 0.61 5.15 -5.04
N VAL A 195 0.47 3.96 -5.61
CA VAL A 195 1.41 2.85 -5.46
C VAL A 195 2.20 2.66 -6.75
N LEU A 196 3.47 2.28 -6.63
CA LEU A 196 4.40 2.08 -7.74
C LEU A 196 5.10 0.73 -7.59
N ARG A 197 5.09 -0.06 -8.67
CA ARG A 197 5.90 -1.28 -8.79
C ARG A 197 7.28 -0.93 -9.34
N GLY A 198 8.33 -1.19 -8.57
CA GLY A 198 9.72 -0.93 -8.96
C GLY A 198 10.44 -2.22 -9.35
N HIS A 199 10.68 -2.40 -10.65
CA HIS A 199 11.44 -3.53 -11.20
C HIS A 199 12.63 -3.10 -12.08
N TRP A 200 12.66 -1.84 -12.52
CA TRP A 200 13.85 -1.17 -13.05
C TRP A 200 14.22 0.05 -12.20
N PHE A 201 15.52 0.25 -12.00
CA PHE A 201 16.04 1.29 -11.11
C PHE A 201 17.15 2.10 -11.78
N ALA A 202 17.23 3.38 -11.41
CA ALA A 202 18.23 4.31 -11.88
C ALA A 202 18.98 4.96 -10.71
N ARG A 203 20.27 5.23 -10.93
CA ARG A 203 21.14 5.85 -9.93
C ARG A 203 21.48 7.29 -10.31
N LYS A 204 20.64 8.24 -9.89
CA LYS A 204 20.76 9.67 -10.22
C LYS A 204 21.53 10.43 -9.12
N GLY A 205 22.79 10.79 -9.38
CA GLY A 205 23.54 11.75 -8.54
C GLY A 205 23.84 11.31 -7.10
N GLY A 206 23.73 10.01 -6.80
CA GLY A 206 23.95 9.44 -5.45
C GLY A 206 24.36 7.97 -5.50
N LEU A 207 24.30 7.27 -4.36
CA LEU A 207 24.50 5.81 -4.26
C LEU A 207 23.20 5.01 -4.37
N ASP A 208 22.06 5.67 -4.16
CA ASP A 208 20.76 5.02 -4.06
C ASP A 208 20.17 4.67 -5.43
N TRP A 209 19.55 3.50 -5.49
CA TRP A 209 18.78 3.03 -6.62
C TRP A 209 17.34 3.50 -6.46
N LEU A 210 16.89 4.36 -7.36
CA LEU A 210 15.55 4.94 -7.36
C LEU A 210 14.70 4.24 -8.42
N PRO A 211 13.43 3.91 -8.13
CA PRO A 211 12.58 3.24 -9.11
C PRO A 211 12.34 4.17 -10.30
N LEU A 212 12.36 3.57 -11.49
CA LEU A 212 11.86 4.23 -12.69
C LEU A 212 10.33 4.34 -12.63
N ARG A 213 9.78 5.29 -13.39
CA ARG A 213 8.35 5.26 -13.70
C ARG A 213 7.96 3.95 -14.35
N GLU A 214 6.77 3.48 -14.00
CA GLU A 214 6.24 2.19 -14.45
C GLU A 214 6.15 2.09 -15.99
N ASP A 215 5.82 3.18 -16.71
CA ASP A 215 5.79 3.19 -18.19
C ASP A 215 7.16 3.01 -18.84
N VAL A 216 8.19 3.63 -18.28
CA VAL A 216 9.57 3.48 -18.76
C VAL A 216 10.12 2.10 -18.37
N ALA A 217 9.81 1.63 -17.16
CA ALA A 217 10.22 0.33 -16.67
C ALA A 217 9.59 -0.80 -17.52
N GLU A 218 8.31 -0.75 -17.84
CA GLU A 218 7.64 -1.76 -18.68
C GLU A 218 8.21 -1.79 -20.11
N GLN A 219 8.56 -0.64 -20.70
CA GLN A 219 9.22 -0.61 -22.01
C GLN A 219 10.61 -1.26 -21.98
N LEU A 220 11.39 -0.99 -20.93
CA LEU A 220 12.69 -1.65 -20.71
C LEU A 220 12.52 -3.15 -20.54
N GLU A 221 11.54 -3.57 -19.74
CA GLU A 221 11.26 -4.98 -19.47
C GLU A 221 10.81 -5.72 -20.73
N LEU A 222 9.94 -5.13 -21.54
CA LEU A 222 9.53 -5.69 -22.83
C LEU A 222 10.73 -5.87 -23.78
N ALA A 223 11.57 -4.85 -23.91
CA ALA A 223 12.73 -4.92 -24.79
C ALA A 223 13.78 -5.92 -24.28
N TYR A 224 13.97 -6.00 -22.96
CA TYR A 224 14.85 -6.99 -22.31
C TYR A 224 14.39 -8.42 -22.58
N ASN A 225 13.09 -8.70 -22.39
CA ASN A 225 12.49 -10.01 -22.68
C ASN A 225 12.49 -10.37 -24.17
N CYS A 226 12.51 -9.38 -25.06
CA CYS A 226 12.76 -9.59 -26.49
C CYS A 226 14.23 -9.92 -26.82
N GLN A 227 15.03 -10.27 -25.80
CA GLN A 227 16.43 -10.66 -25.89
C GLN A 227 17.32 -9.58 -26.52
N VAL A 228 17.03 -8.30 -26.27
CA VAL A 228 17.79 -7.18 -26.83
C VAL A 228 19.29 -7.27 -26.51
N TRP A 229 19.65 -7.72 -25.30
CA TRP A 229 21.05 -7.92 -24.93
C TRP A 229 21.71 -9.05 -25.73
N HIS A 230 21.00 -10.11 -26.10
CA HIS A 230 21.54 -11.17 -26.96
C HIS A 230 21.61 -10.75 -28.44
N ARG A 231 20.87 -9.72 -28.83
CA ARG A 231 20.85 -9.13 -30.18
C ARG A 231 21.74 -7.89 -30.31
N ARG A 232 22.68 -7.72 -29.37
CA ARG A 232 23.68 -6.63 -29.34
C ARG A 232 24.65 -6.67 -30.52
N THR A 233 25.21 -5.52 -30.87
CA THR A 233 26.17 -5.34 -31.96
C THR A 233 27.57 -5.09 -31.41
N PHE A 234 28.59 -5.76 -31.97
CA PHE A 234 29.98 -5.52 -31.61
C PHE A 234 30.45 -4.14 -32.09
N GLN A 235 31.02 -3.35 -31.18
CA GLN A 235 31.45 -1.98 -31.43
C GLN A 235 32.97 -1.91 -31.66
N PRO A 236 33.48 -0.88 -32.37
CA PRO A 236 34.92 -0.66 -32.53
C PRO A 236 35.69 -0.49 -31.21
N SER A 237 34.99 -0.13 -30.12
CA SER A 237 35.55 -0.06 -28.77
C SER A 237 35.93 -1.43 -28.18
N GLY A 238 35.55 -2.53 -28.83
CA GLY A 238 35.78 -3.90 -28.35
C GLY A 238 34.67 -4.44 -27.45
N GLN A 239 33.62 -3.67 -27.19
CA GLN A 239 32.45 -4.09 -26.42
C GLN A 239 31.27 -4.35 -27.33
N PHE A 240 30.33 -5.17 -26.88
CA PHE A 240 29.02 -5.21 -27.47
C PHE A 240 28.15 -4.08 -26.93
N ALA A 241 27.23 -3.59 -27.77
CA ALA A 241 26.24 -2.59 -27.38
C ALA A 241 24.85 -2.86 -27.98
N ALA A 242 23.82 -2.49 -27.25
CA ALA A 242 22.44 -2.44 -27.74
C ALA A 242 21.78 -1.14 -27.31
N ARG A 243 21.00 -0.52 -28.20
CA ARG A 243 20.25 0.71 -27.93
C ARG A 243 18.75 0.43 -28.00
N ILE A 244 18.01 1.03 -27.09
CA ILE A 244 16.55 0.94 -27.00
C ILE A 244 16.03 2.37 -26.93
N ASP A 245 15.30 2.80 -27.94
CA ASP A 245 14.60 4.07 -27.88
C ASP A 245 13.33 3.91 -27.04
N LEU A 246 13.12 4.82 -26.10
CA LEU A 246 12.04 4.76 -25.12
C LEU A 246 11.10 5.94 -25.35
N GLN A 247 9.82 5.70 -25.15
CA GLN A 247 8.81 6.74 -25.06
C GLN A 247 8.81 7.27 -23.63
N GLY A 248 8.94 8.59 -23.48
CA GLY A 248 8.95 9.26 -22.20
C GLY A 248 8.63 10.74 -22.37
N THR A 249 8.67 11.46 -21.26
CA THR A 249 8.39 12.91 -21.27
C THR A 249 9.57 13.69 -21.86
N SER A 250 10.79 13.18 -21.69
CA SER A 250 12.01 13.74 -22.23
C SER A 250 12.25 13.32 -23.69
N PRO A 251 12.53 14.25 -24.61
CA PRO A 251 12.84 13.92 -25.99
C PRO A 251 14.13 13.11 -26.10
N GLY A 252 14.15 12.15 -27.04
CA GLY A 252 15.31 11.30 -27.30
C GLY A 252 15.72 10.41 -26.12
N LEU A 253 14.79 10.10 -25.22
CA LEU A 253 15.00 9.14 -24.15
C LEU A 253 15.40 7.79 -24.74
N HIS A 254 16.56 7.26 -24.36
CA HIS A 254 17.00 5.95 -24.79
C HIS A 254 17.80 5.26 -23.69
N ALA A 255 17.74 3.93 -23.69
CA ALA A 255 18.63 3.11 -22.90
C ALA A 255 19.74 2.55 -23.78
N LEU A 256 20.96 2.59 -23.25
CA LEU A 256 22.14 1.99 -23.86
C LEU A 256 22.59 0.85 -22.94
N PHE A 257 22.78 -0.33 -23.50
CA PHE A 257 23.37 -1.49 -22.84
C PHE A 257 24.75 -1.71 -23.46
N THR A 258 25.80 -1.85 -22.66
CA THR A 258 27.13 -2.26 -23.16
C THR A 258 27.79 -3.28 -22.23
N GLY A 259 28.76 -4.01 -22.75
CA GLY A 259 29.37 -5.14 -22.04
C GLY A 259 30.27 -5.99 -22.92
N GLU A 260 31.12 -6.81 -22.30
CA GLU A 260 32.11 -7.62 -23.02
C GLU A 260 31.52 -8.95 -23.51
N ASP A 261 30.62 -9.53 -22.73
CA ASP A 261 30.07 -10.86 -22.95
C ASP A 261 28.59 -10.91 -22.51
N ASP A 262 28.21 -11.83 -21.63
CA ASP A 262 26.89 -11.86 -21.00
C ASP A 262 26.76 -10.87 -19.82
N THR A 263 27.84 -10.18 -19.44
CA THR A 263 27.82 -9.12 -18.43
C THR A 263 27.54 -7.77 -19.07
N TRP A 264 26.40 -7.15 -18.74
CA TRP A 264 26.01 -5.83 -19.24
C TRP A 264 25.95 -4.77 -18.15
N GLU A 265 26.31 -3.55 -18.52
CA GLU A 265 25.88 -2.34 -17.82
C GLU A 265 24.90 -1.59 -18.71
N ALA A 266 23.93 -0.92 -18.07
CA ALA A 266 22.97 -0.11 -18.80
C ALA A 266 22.96 1.32 -18.28
N TRP A 267 22.59 2.23 -19.17
CA TRP A 267 22.43 3.64 -18.88
C TRP A 267 21.19 4.20 -19.55
N LEU A 268 20.51 5.10 -18.85
CA LEU A 268 19.44 5.93 -19.36
C LEU A 268 20.03 7.26 -19.80
N ALA A 269 19.82 7.62 -21.06
CA ALA A 269 20.31 8.85 -21.65
C ALA A 269 19.15 9.71 -22.15
N PHE A 270 19.34 11.03 -22.08
CA PHE A 270 18.40 12.04 -22.52
C PHE A 270 19.05 12.89 -23.61
N ASP A 271 18.37 13.12 -24.73
CA ASP A 271 18.89 14.03 -25.75
C ASP A 271 18.66 15.48 -25.30
N SER A 272 19.65 16.07 -24.64
CA SER A 272 19.72 17.52 -24.53
C SER A 272 20.11 18.08 -25.89
N THR A 273 19.36 19.06 -26.40
CA THR A 273 19.58 19.77 -27.68
C THR A 273 20.88 20.60 -27.74
N SER A 274 21.96 20.17 -27.11
CA SER A 274 23.28 20.83 -27.16
C SER A 274 24.39 19.79 -27.24
N PHE A 275 24.68 19.37 -28.48
CA PHE A 275 25.83 18.55 -28.83
C PHE A 275 27.13 19.31 -28.52
N SER A 276 27.61 19.16 -27.30
CA SER A 276 29.03 19.32 -26.94
C SER A 276 29.53 17.93 -26.60
N PHE A 277 30.54 17.45 -27.31
CA PHE A 277 31.22 16.17 -27.04
C PHE A 277 31.49 16.04 -25.52
N GLY A 278 30.74 15.17 -24.83
CA GLY A 278 30.91 14.85 -23.41
C GLY A 278 29.84 15.36 -22.41
N GLY A 279 28.71 15.93 -22.84
CA GLY A 279 27.79 16.67 -21.95
C GLY A 279 26.35 16.13 -21.74
N GLY A 280 26.02 14.92 -22.19
CA GLY A 280 24.68 14.34 -21.93
C GLY A 280 24.52 13.88 -20.49
N VAL A 281 23.36 14.13 -19.86
CA VAL A 281 23.05 13.50 -18.56
C VAL A 281 22.79 12.02 -18.81
N VAL A 282 23.68 11.18 -18.31
CA VAL A 282 23.57 9.72 -18.42
C VAL A 282 23.47 9.15 -17.02
N VAL A 283 22.46 8.32 -16.78
CA VAL A 283 22.16 7.76 -15.47
C VAL A 283 22.28 6.25 -15.53
N LYS A 284 23.02 5.63 -14.60
CA LYS A 284 23.19 4.17 -14.59
C LYS A 284 21.86 3.49 -14.27
N LEU A 285 21.56 2.41 -14.99
CA LEU A 285 20.39 1.56 -14.84
C LEU A 285 20.76 0.19 -14.26
N ARG A 286 19.79 -0.43 -13.60
CA ARG A 286 19.79 -1.85 -13.26
C ARG A 286 18.37 -2.40 -13.29
N ARG A 287 18.27 -3.70 -13.49
CA ARG A 287 17.06 -4.48 -13.31
C ARG A 287 17.08 -5.12 -11.93
N GLY A 288 15.95 -5.09 -11.23
CA GLY A 288 15.82 -5.50 -9.84
C GLY A 288 16.38 -4.48 -8.84
N PHE A 289 15.86 -4.51 -7.61
CA PHE A 289 16.24 -3.61 -6.54
C PHE A 289 17.63 -3.95 -6.00
N SER A 290 18.30 -2.95 -5.43
CA SER A 290 19.48 -3.17 -4.60
C SER A 290 19.63 -2.03 -3.62
N THR A 291 20.20 -2.34 -2.46
CA THR A 291 20.57 -1.31 -1.48
C THR A 291 21.73 -0.48 -2.02
N SER A 292 21.87 0.74 -1.50
CA SER A 292 22.90 1.67 -1.99
C SER A 292 24.35 1.24 -1.69
N GLY A 293 24.53 0.17 -0.89
CA GLY A 293 25.84 -0.31 -0.45
C GLY A 293 26.64 0.71 0.36
N SER A 294 26.03 1.82 0.76
CA SER A 294 26.69 2.88 1.51
C SER A 294 27.04 2.42 2.92
N VAL A 295 28.32 2.53 3.29
CA VAL A 295 28.79 2.25 4.66
C VAL A 295 28.20 3.24 5.68
N LYS A 296 27.75 4.42 5.22
CA LYS A 296 27.07 5.42 6.04
C LYS A 296 25.70 5.73 5.44
N PRO A 297 24.62 5.11 5.92
CA PRO A 297 23.28 5.40 5.43
C PRO A 297 22.90 6.85 5.76
N THR A 298 22.17 7.49 4.84
CA THR A 298 21.59 8.83 5.08
C THR A 298 20.53 8.76 6.18
N GLN A 299 20.24 9.89 6.84
CA GLN A 299 19.18 9.95 7.87
C GLN A 299 17.82 9.49 7.32
N ASP A 300 17.49 9.85 6.08
CA ASP A 300 16.25 9.42 5.42
C ASP A 300 16.21 7.90 5.20
N GLU A 301 17.35 7.29 4.87
CA GLU A 301 17.46 5.84 4.67
C GLU A 301 17.35 5.08 6.00
N LEU A 302 17.95 5.61 7.08
CA LEU A 302 17.77 5.05 8.43
C LEU A 302 16.31 5.14 8.89
N ARG A 303 15.65 6.26 8.59
CA ARG A 303 14.23 6.42 8.88
C ARG A 303 13.39 5.42 8.09
N GLN A 304 13.66 5.27 6.80
CA GLN A 304 12.99 4.32 5.92
C GLN A 304 13.17 2.88 6.40
N GLN A 305 14.39 2.48 6.79
CA GLN A 305 14.66 1.15 7.37
C GLN A 305 13.88 0.92 8.66
N LYS A 306 13.84 1.91 9.56
CA LYS A 306 13.07 1.80 10.81
C LYS A 306 11.56 1.68 10.56
N GLU A 307 11.04 2.38 9.54
CA GLU A 307 9.63 2.26 9.13
C GLU A 307 9.34 0.87 8.53
N GLU A 308 10.21 0.36 7.65
CA GLU A 308 10.09 -1.01 7.09
C GLU A 308 10.15 -2.09 8.19
N GLU A 309 11.10 -2.00 9.12
CA GLU A 309 11.23 -2.94 10.25
C GLU A 309 10.00 -2.92 11.16
N MET A 310 9.45 -1.74 11.43
CA MET A 310 8.24 -1.57 12.24
C MET A 310 7.02 -2.17 11.55
N ASP A 311 6.88 -1.95 10.24
CA ASP A 311 5.78 -2.49 9.44
C ASP A 311 5.89 -4.03 9.36
N ASP A 312 7.09 -4.57 9.12
CA ASP A 312 7.33 -6.01 9.14
C ASP A 312 7.04 -6.62 10.52
N TYR A 313 7.39 -5.93 11.61
CA TYR A 313 7.02 -6.35 12.96
C TYR A 313 5.50 -6.36 13.18
N CYS A 314 4.79 -5.34 12.69
CA CYS A 314 3.33 -5.27 12.84
C CYS A 314 2.61 -6.35 12.01
N SER A 315 3.16 -6.71 10.86
CA SER A 315 2.64 -7.81 10.05
C SER A 315 2.97 -9.18 10.67
N GLN A 316 4.05 -9.29 11.45
CA GLN A 316 4.45 -10.49 12.18
C GLN A 316 3.61 -10.80 13.41
N VAL A 317 3.45 -9.80 14.27
CA VAL A 317 2.95 -10.01 15.61
C VAL A 317 1.43 -9.88 15.61
N PRO A 318 0.69 -10.88 16.10
CA PRO A 318 -0.76 -10.85 16.09
C PRO A 318 -1.28 -9.75 17.02
N VAL A 319 -2.42 -9.17 16.64
CA VAL A 319 -3.12 -8.18 17.48
C VAL A 319 -3.77 -8.92 18.65
N GLY A 320 -3.23 -8.74 19.86
CA GLY A 320 -3.81 -9.27 21.10
C GLY A 320 -4.76 -8.29 21.78
N HIS A 321 -4.61 -6.99 21.48
CA HIS A 321 -5.44 -5.94 22.05
C HIS A 321 -5.85 -4.93 20.98
N LEU A 322 -7.14 -4.65 20.88
CA LEU A 322 -7.71 -3.66 19.99
C LEU A 322 -8.15 -2.44 20.81
N VAL A 323 -7.67 -1.25 20.46
CA VAL A 323 -7.97 0.00 21.16
C VAL A 323 -8.53 1.01 20.18
N PHE A 324 -9.82 1.33 20.32
CA PHE A 324 -10.45 2.43 19.60
C PHE A 324 -10.19 3.74 20.34
N MET A 325 -9.50 4.66 19.70
CA MET A 325 -9.17 5.97 20.24
C MET A 325 -10.23 6.97 19.80
N VAL A 326 -11.01 7.48 20.75
CA VAL A 326 -12.11 8.41 20.50
C VAL A 326 -11.67 9.81 20.91
N HIS A 327 -11.85 10.79 20.02
CA HIS A 327 -11.61 12.18 20.36
C HIS A 327 -12.76 12.75 21.22
N GLY A 328 -12.45 13.76 22.03
CA GLY A 328 -13.45 14.59 22.70
C GLY A 328 -13.91 15.78 21.85
N ILE A 329 -14.30 16.86 22.52
CA ILE A 329 -14.62 18.16 21.90
C ILE A 329 -13.41 18.69 21.11
N GLY A 330 -13.64 19.37 19.99
CA GLY A 330 -12.56 20.08 19.29
C GLY A 330 -12.05 19.41 18.03
N GLN A 331 -12.58 18.27 17.60
CA GLN A 331 -12.08 17.56 16.42
C GLN A 331 -12.17 18.38 15.13
N ARG A 332 -13.13 19.30 15.04
CA ARG A 332 -13.30 20.17 13.86
C ARG A 332 -12.36 21.36 13.83
N LEU A 333 -11.47 21.50 14.83
CA LEU A 333 -10.41 22.50 14.79
C LEU A 333 -9.35 22.10 13.76
N GLU A 334 -8.86 23.06 12.98
CA GLU A 334 -7.87 22.82 11.91
C GLU A 334 -6.58 22.12 12.38
N ARG A 335 -6.26 22.20 13.68
CA ARG A 335 -5.09 21.54 14.28
C ARG A 335 -5.39 20.19 14.93
N ALA A 336 -6.66 19.78 15.02
CA ALA A 336 -7.05 18.52 15.65
C ALA A 336 -7.13 17.42 14.59
N ASN A 337 -6.06 16.63 14.48
CA ASN A 337 -6.05 15.44 13.63
C ASN A 337 -5.83 14.19 14.49
N LEU A 338 -6.96 13.54 14.84
CA LEU A 338 -6.93 12.31 15.63
C LEU A 338 -6.04 11.22 15.00
N VAL A 339 -5.94 11.16 13.66
CA VAL A 339 -5.08 10.16 13.00
C VAL A 339 -3.60 10.40 13.33
N ASP A 340 -3.17 11.66 13.32
CA ASP A 340 -1.80 12.04 13.69
C ASP A 340 -1.55 11.78 15.18
N ASP A 341 -2.50 12.14 16.05
CA ASP A 341 -2.42 11.90 17.50
C ASP A 341 -2.29 10.40 17.82
N VAL A 342 -3.06 9.55 17.14
CA VAL A 342 -2.95 8.08 17.26
C VAL A 342 -1.60 7.60 16.74
N GLY A 343 -1.09 8.19 15.65
CA GLY A 343 0.25 7.92 15.14
C GLY A 343 1.35 8.22 16.16
N ASP A 344 1.25 9.35 16.86
CA ASP A 344 2.17 9.75 17.91
C ASP A 344 2.09 8.80 19.12
N PHE A 345 0.87 8.44 19.53
CA PHE A 345 0.63 7.48 20.60
C PHE A 345 1.23 6.10 20.30
N ARG A 346 1.15 5.65 19.05
CA ARG A 346 1.79 4.41 18.59
C ARG A 346 3.32 4.48 18.72
N ARG A 347 3.95 5.59 18.31
CA ARG A 347 5.41 5.78 18.43
C ARG A 347 5.87 5.78 19.89
N ILE A 348 5.14 6.46 20.78
CA ILE A 348 5.43 6.49 22.22
C ILE A 348 5.28 5.09 22.81
N THR A 349 4.17 4.41 22.50
CA THR A 349 3.89 3.05 22.99
C THR A 349 4.96 2.04 22.51
N ALA A 350 5.40 2.13 21.25
CA ALA A 350 6.48 1.30 20.73
C ALA A 350 7.80 1.54 21.48
N SER A 351 8.15 2.81 21.76
CA SER A 351 9.35 3.14 22.53
C SER A 351 9.28 2.63 23.98
N LEU A 352 8.12 2.75 24.64
CA LEU A 352 7.91 2.19 25.98
C LEU A 352 7.99 0.66 25.97
N ALA A 353 7.43 0.01 24.95
CA ALA A 353 7.51 -1.43 24.77
C ALA A 353 8.97 -1.89 24.61
N GLU A 354 9.79 -1.16 23.84
CA GLU A 354 11.22 -1.44 23.70
C GLU A 354 11.97 -1.39 25.03
N MET A 355 11.63 -0.44 25.92
CA MET A 355 12.30 -0.24 27.20
C MET A 355 11.85 -1.22 28.31
N HIS A 356 10.58 -1.62 28.30
CA HIS A 356 9.97 -2.31 29.43
C HIS A 356 9.51 -3.75 29.16
N LEU A 357 9.33 -4.14 27.89
CA LEU A 357 8.87 -5.50 27.56
C LEU A 357 10.05 -6.39 27.13
N THR A 358 9.98 -7.64 27.57
CA THR A 358 10.91 -8.69 27.11
C THR A 358 10.72 -8.97 25.62
N PRO A 359 11.74 -9.47 24.91
CA PRO A 359 11.59 -9.90 23.51
C PRO A 359 10.45 -10.89 23.30
N TYR A 360 10.26 -11.82 24.24
CA TYR A 360 9.15 -12.77 24.21
C TYR A 360 7.81 -12.04 24.21
N GLN A 361 7.56 -11.15 25.18
CA GLN A 361 6.31 -10.38 25.27
C GLN A 361 6.02 -9.57 24.00
N LYS A 362 7.05 -8.93 23.41
CA LYS A 362 6.90 -8.17 22.15
C LYS A 362 6.56 -9.06 20.95
N SER A 363 7.05 -10.29 20.92
CA SER A 363 6.81 -11.23 19.82
C SER A 363 5.47 -11.97 19.92
N THR A 364 4.88 -12.04 21.10
CA THR A 364 3.64 -12.78 21.35
C THR A 364 2.39 -12.02 20.91
N GLN A 365 2.34 -10.72 21.16
CA GLN A 365 1.17 -9.90 20.88
C GLN A 365 1.52 -8.42 20.74
N ARG A 366 0.69 -7.70 19.99
CA ARG A 366 0.74 -6.24 19.89
C ARG A 366 -0.63 -5.61 20.11
N ILE A 367 -0.60 -4.29 20.32
CA ILE A 367 -1.80 -3.46 20.41
C ILE A 367 -2.04 -2.80 19.06
N LEU A 368 -3.28 -2.85 18.56
CA LEU A 368 -3.71 -2.09 17.40
C LEU A 368 -4.54 -0.90 17.87
N PHE A 369 -4.03 0.31 17.60
CA PHE A 369 -4.72 1.56 17.91
C PHE A 369 -5.42 2.08 16.65
N ILE A 370 -6.73 2.35 16.75
CA ILE A 370 -7.55 2.79 15.63
C ILE A 370 -8.21 4.14 15.97
N PRO A 371 -8.04 5.19 15.15
CA PRO A 371 -8.72 6.47 15.34
C PRO A 371 -10.22 6.35 15.00
N CYS A 372 -11.08 6.62 15.96
CA CYS A 372 -12.53 6.68 15.78
C CYS A 372 -12.95 8.11 15.38
N GLN A 373 -13.26 8.31 14.09
CA GLN A 373 -13.67 9.62 13.54
C GLN A 373 -15.20 9.79 13.50
N TRP A 374 -15.90 9.48 14.60
CA TRP A 374 -17.37 9.47 14.68
C TRP A 374 -18.04 10.77 14.19
N ARG A 375 -17.41 11.92 14.42
CA ARG A 375 -17.98 13.23 14.11
C ARG A 375 -17.84 13.66 12.64
N LYS A 376 -17.02 12.99 11.83
CA LYS A 376 -16.73 13.38 10.42
C LYS A 376 -17.95 13.23 9.49
N GLY A 377 -18.84 12.28 9.77
CA GLY A 377 -20.08 12.03 9.01
C GLY A 377 -21.37 12.51 9.69
N LEU A 378 -21.32 12.92 10.96
CA LEU A 378 -22.50 13.31 11.73
C LEU A 378 -22.86 14.78 11.50
N LYS A 379 -23.97 15.03 10.81
CA LYS A 379 -24.56 16.37 10.65
C LYS A 379 -25.71 16.56 11.64
N LEU A 380 -25.48 17.36 12.68
CA LEU A 380 -26.53 17.69 13.64
C LEU A 380 -27.40 18.83 13.11
N SER A 381 -28.72 18.73 13.29
CA SER A 381 -29.75 19.53 12.60
C SER A 381 -29.55 21.07 12.67
N GLY A 382 -28.90 21.58 13.73
CA GLY A 382 -28.61 23.01 13.87
C GLY A 382 -27.46 23.53 13.00
N GLU A 383 -26.61 22.66 12.45
CA GLU A 383 -25.35 23.09 11.82
C GLU A 383 -25.55 23.74 10.45
N SER A 384 -26.44 23.19 9.62
CA SER A 384 -26.71 23.73 8.27
C SER A 384 -27.42 25.08 8.35
N ALA A 385 -28.35 25.23 9.29
CA ALA A 385 -29.02 26.50 9.55
C ALA A 385 -28.03 27.57 10.01
N VAL A 386 -27.14 27.23 10.96
CA VAL A 386 -26.06 28.11 11.42
C VAL A 386 -25.09 28.44 10.28
N GLU A 387 -24.79 27.48 9.41
CA GLU A 387 -23.89 27.70 8.29
C GLU A 387 -24.42 28.77 7.32
N ASN A 388 -25.70 28.67 6.98
CA ASN A 388 -26.40 29.55 6.03
C ASN A 388 -26.57 31.00 6.52
N ILE A 389 -26.66 31.22 7.83
CA ILE A 389 -26.92 32.57 8.40
C ILE A 389 -25.64 33.35 8.73
N THR A 390 -24.47 32.75 8.57
CA THR A 390 -23.22 33.41 8.98
C THR A 390 -22.61 34.19 7.84
N LEU A 391 -22.18 35.40 8.17
CA LEU A 391 -21.47 36.29 7.27
C LEU A 391 -20.01 35.84 7.06
N ASP A 392 -19.50 36.01 5.84
CA ASP A 392 -18.14 35.59 5.46
C ASP A 392 -17.05 36.20 6.36
N GLY A 393 -17.23 37.45 6.81
CA GLY A 393 -16.26 38.17 7.66
C GLY A 393 -16.06 37.58 9.07
N VAL A 394 -16.97 36.72 9.55
CA VAL A 394 -16.87 36.07 10.87
C VAL A 394 -16.77 34.54 10.79
N ARG A 395 -16.58 33.99 9.58
CA ARG A 395 -16.59 32.55 9.34
C ARG A 395 -15.52 31.81 10.16
N GLY A 396 -14.31 32.37 10.29
CA GLY A 396 -13.23 31.79 11.09
C GLY A 396 -13.56 31.68 12.58
N LEU A 397 -14.02 32.78 13.20
CA LEU A 397 -14.43 32.79 14.62
C LEU A 397 -15.57 31.78 14.87
N ARG A 398 -16.54 31.73 13.96
CA ARG A 398 -17.63 30.75 14.05
C ARG A 398 -17.13 29.32 13.94
N MET A 399 -16.23 29.00 13.01
CA MET A 399 -15.70 27.64 12.88
C MET A 399 -15.04 27.18 14.18
N THR A 400 -14.27 28.07 14.83
CA THR A 400 -13.68 27.78 16.16
C THR A 400 -14.74 27.56 17.23
N LEU A 401 -15.78 28.39 17.28
CA LEU A 401 -16.84 28.28 18.29
C LEU A 401 -17.72 27.04 18.08
N SER A 402 -18.05 26.73 16.82
CA SER A 402 -18.77 25.51 16.43
C SER A 402 -17.95 24.25 16.72
N ALA A 403 -16.63 24.29 16.53
CA ALA A 403 -15.76 23.15 16.83
C ALA A 403 -15.60 22.89 18.34
N THR A 404 -16.04 23.80 19.21
CA THR A 404 -15.80 23.70 20.66
C THR A 404 -17.08 23.83 21.48
N VAL A 405 -17.71 25.01 21.48
CA VAL A 405 -18.89 25.33 22.30
C VAL A 405 -20.15 24.63 21.79
N HIS A 406 -20.35 24.53 20.47
CA HIS A 406 -21.54 23.83 19.95
C HIS A 406 -21.51 22.34 20.28
N ASP A 407 -20.34 21.69 20.21
CA ASP A 407 -20.22 20.29 20.62
C ASP A 407 -20.65 20.10 22.08
N VAL A 408 -20.29 21.02 23.00
CA VAL A 408 -20.80 21.02 24.40
C VAL A 408 -22.33 21.11 24.44
N LEU A 409 -22.93 22.01 23.68
CA LEU A 409 -24.40 22.14 23.64
C LEU A 409 -25.07 20.89 23.10
N TYR A 410 -24.45 20.21 22.14
CA TYR A 410 -24.93 18.92 21.63
C TYR A 410 -24.83 17.82 22.69
N TYR A 411 -23.72 17.72 23.42
CA TYR A 411 -23.58 16.77 24.52
C TYR A 411 -24.60 16.99 25.65
N MET A 412 -24.99 18.24 25.89
CA MET A 412 -25.96 18.59 26.94
C MET A 412 -27.43 18.40 26.50
N SER A 413 -27.69 18.18 25.21
CA SER A 413 -29.03 17.94 24.67
C SER A 413 -29.34 16.45 24.67
N PRO A 414 -30.43 15.99 25.33
CA PRO A 414 -30.78 14.56 25.35
C PRO A 414 -31.00 13.96 23.95
N ILE A 415 -31.48 14.76 23.00
CA ILE A 415 -31.77 14.31 21.63
C ILE A 415 -30.46 14.11 20.86
N TYR A 416 -29.60 15.13 20.84
CA TYR A 416 -28.33 15.06 20.09
C TYR A 416 -27.30 14.13 20.77
N CYS A 417 -27.39 13.95 22.09
CA CYS A 417 -26.57 12.98 22.80
C CYS A 417 -26.84 11.55 22.29
N GLN A 418 -28.10 11.19 22.02
CA GLN A 418 -28.42 9.88 21.45
C GLN A 418 -27.85 9.74 20.04
N ASP A 419 -28.00 10.75 19.18
CA ASP A 419 -27.41 10.75 17.83
C ASP A 419 -25.88 10.57 17.86
N ILE A 420 -25.20 11.19 18.84
CA ILE A 420 -23.76 11.04 19.05
C ILE A 420 -23.42 9.62 19.49
N ILE A 421 -24.15 9.06 20.47
CA ILE A 421 -23.95 7.69 20.94
C ILE A 421 -24.12 6.70 19.79
N ASP A 422 -25.19 6.85 19.00
CA ASP A 422 -25.47 5.98 17.86
C ASP A 422 -24.37 6.08 16.80
N SER A 423 -23.88 7.29 16.53
CA SER A 423 -22.76 7.53 15.61
C SER A 423 -21.43 6.90 16.09
N VAL A 424 -21.11 7.01 17.38
CA VAL A 424 -19.92 6.36 17.98
C VAL A 424 -20.06 4.85 17.94
N CYS A 425 -21.21 4.31 18.33
CA CYS A 425 -21.50 2.87 18.31
C CYS A 425 -21.42 2.31 16.89
N TYR A 426 -22.02 2.99 15.91
CA TYR A 426 -21.92 2.62 14.50
C TYR A 426 -20.47 2.62 14.03
N SER A 427 -19.71 3.68 14.32
CA SER A 427 -18.29 3.76 13.96
C SER A 427 -17.48 2.62 14.56
N PHE A 428 -17.73 2.26 15.82
CA PHE A 428 -17.08 1.12 16.48
C PHE A 428 -17.39 -0.21 15.81
N LEU A 429 -18.66 -0.47 15.50
CA LEU A 429 -19.09 -1.68 14.84
C LEU A 429 -18.46 -1.79 13.44
N THR A 430 -18.49 -0.72 12.65
CA THR A 430 -17.87 -0.68 11.32
C THR A 430 -16.37 -0.95 11.39
N MET A 431 -15.62 -0.25 12.26
CA MET A 431 -14.18 -0.49 12.41
C MET A 431 -13.86 -1.90 12.92
N TYR A 432 -14.70 -2.47 13.80
CA TYR A 432 -14.55 -3.85 14.25
C TYR A 432 -14.79 -4.85 13.12
N CYS A 433 -15.81 -4.64 12.28
CA CYS A 433 -16.05 -5.44 11.08
C CYS A 433 -14.89 -5.33 10.07
N CYS A 434 -14.32 -4.14 9.87
CA CYS A 434 -13.11 -3.98 9.08
C CYS A 434 -11.92 -4.75 9.71
N PHE A 435 -11.79 -4.71 11.04
CA PHE A 435 -10.71 -5.42 11.74
C PHE A 435 -10.82 -6.93 11.56
N THR A 436 -12.02 -7.50 11.76
CA THR A 436 -12.23 -8.93 11.54
C THR A 436 -11.98 -9.31 10.09
N ARG A 437 -12.44 -8.51 9.12
CA ARG A 437 -12.16 -8.73 7.69
C ARG A 437 -10.66 -8.75 7.42
N VAL A 438 -9.92 -7.71 7.81
CA VAL A 438 -8.48 -7.60 7.52
C VAL A 438 -7.67 -8.67 8.23
N CYS A 439 -7.98 -8.97 9.50
CA CYS A 439 -7.31 -10.04 10.22
C CYS A 439 -7.58 -11.40 9.59
N VAL A 440 -8.82 -11.68 9.18
CA VAL A 440 -9.16 -12.89 8.41
C VAL A 440 -8.40 -12.92 7.09
N TYR A 441 -8.34 -11.83 6.31
CA TYR A 441 -7.58 -11.80 5.06
C TYR A 441 -6.09 -12.06 5.26
N ILE A 442 -5.46 -11.43 6.26
CA ILE A 442 -4.08 -11.74 6.64
C ILE A 442 -3.94 -13.23 7.02
N CYS A 443 -4.97 -13.81 7.65
CA CYS A 443 -5.01 -15.23 7.98
C CYS A 443 -5.33 -16.16 6.80
N TYR A 444 -6.02 -15.75 5.73
CA TYR A 444 -6.49 -16.65 4.67
C TYR A 444 -5.73 -16.48 3.35
N PHE A 445 -5.40 -15.24 2.96
CA PHE A 445 -4.69 -14.94 1.71
C PHE A 445 -3.21 -15.38 1.75
N LEU A 446 -2.69 -15.73 2.93
CA LEU A 446 -1.31 -16.18 3.11
C LEU A 446 -1.15 -17.71 3.11
N PHE A 447 -2.23 -18.51 3.15
CA PHE A 447 -2.14 -19.98 3.33
C PHE A 447 -2.95 -20.82 2.36
N HIS A 448 -3.50 -20.21 1.31
CA HIS A 448 -3.95 -20.89 0.09
C HIS A 448 -3.31 -20.20 -1.11
#